data_AF-A0A9P0WZV4-F1
#
_entry.id   AF-A0A9P0WZV4-F1
#
_cell.length_a   1.000
_cell.length_b   1.000
_cell.length_c   1.000
_cell.angle_alpha   90.00
_cell.angle_beta   90.00
_cell.angle_gamma   90.00
#
_symmetry.space_group_name_H-M   'P 1'
#
loop_
_entity.id
_entity.type
_entity.pdbx_description
1 polymer ?
#
loop_
_entity_poly.entity_id
_entity_poly.type
_entity_poly.pdbx_seq_one_letter_code
_entity_poly.pdbx_strand_id
1 'polypeptide(L)'
;MQSEGVPVDLYIYDLTNGLASVISPSIVGHKVEGVWHTSIVVYEREYFFGGQGISTCPPGSTSLRAPHQIKTLGNTFVPFPVFNQYIEGLATSTYAGSTYHLIDHNCNHFSDEIAQFLCGERVPKHILSQAERDLPAHLRIALTSMLDQLVPDGSQAVYANGVRHSRQDSPDYLTLNNQIEEARIASQELEAKRSTIAEKLARKERKKEKKRKKLREQGGAGDDDEIVTAMANPNSRPDSRRAFYDLNPFAKWNQPQRPGGDQPHLVDLDHPLLWNHDHFMPPGSELSASEVLSSFCEFCLFRDMAEALEAVEARDPVSLAGPSTRDLDVEAEERRVEEQRKRTRDPPVVYRDIDGVQEFEAFSKTLEGVELTAEEKQSLEELQQYLVQGEGSWVLGDEFLSFIGRILSDPSIKTSSRCGVLRCLAASALKDDVSLLLHQDRRQHALLGYAHSIDMLPLDEQRALGLFMCNLFENTSSSEWLLYISEWEFKGVALSNIRVTTKVCVQCMLSDQTDLREFGTALLYNIASKEVKTVVFDEVCVELAMAALQLTQYEPAEEHLWRTLTALARLAQHSSEVPQLIAIVGPDPSSYRGRSPRIDEQIDIIMKKVK
;
A
#
# COMPACT_ATOMS: atom_id res chain seq x y z
N MET A 1 -33.15 3.43 31.71
CA MET A 1 -33.01 1.98 31.49
C MET A 1 -31.65 1.56 32.04
N GLN A 2 -31.49 0.32 32.49
CA GLN A 2 -30.14 -0.22 32.71
C GLN A 2 -29.48 -0.42 31.33
N SER A 3 -28.20 -0.12 31.20
CA SER A 3 -27.45 -0.42 29.98
C SER A 3 -27.28 -1.94 29.87
N GLU A 4 -27.69 -2.53 28.76
CA GLU A 4 -27.44 -3.95 28.51
C GLU A 4 -25.95 -4.14 28.19
N GLY A 5 -25.25 -4.96 29.00
CA GLY A 5 -23.82 -5.22 28.83
C GLY A 5 -23.55 -6.17 27.66
N VAL A 6 -22.45 -5.97 26.94
CA VAL A 6 -22.09 -6.78 25.76
C VAL A 6 -21.74 -8.20 26.23
N PRO A 7 -22.27 -9.28 25.61
CA PRO A 7 -21.92 -10.65 26.00
C PRO A 7 -20.45 -10.96 25.74
N VAL A 8 -19.89 -11.81 26.59
CA VAL A 8 -18.51 -12.33 26.51
C VAL A 8 -18.57 -13.86 26.47
N ASP A 9 -18.20 -14.44 25.34
CA ASP A 9 -18.16 -15.89 25.13
C ASP A 9 -16.71 -16.40 25.10
N LEU A 10 -16.48 -17.58 25.67
CA LEU A 10 -15.26 -18.37 25.48
C LEU A 10 -15.50 -19.41 24.39
N TYR A 11 -14.73 -19.36 23.31
CA TYR A 11 -14.72 -20.37 22.27
C TYR A 11 -13.61 -21.39 22.61
N ILE A 12 -13.94 -22.68 22.57
CA ILE A 12 -13.06 -23.79 22.96
C ILE A 12 -12.94 -24.75 21.77
N TYR A 13 -11.70 -25.09 21.43
CA TYR A 13 -11.33 -25.93 20.29
C TYR A 13 -10.44 -27.10 20.73
N ASP A 14 -10.65 -28.28 20.15
CA ASP A 14 -9.66 -29.37 20.22
C ASP A 14 -8.81 -29.36 18.94
N LEU A 15 -7.54 -29.00 19.08
CA LEU A 15 -6.56 -28.97 17.98
C LEU A 15 -6.41 -30.33 17.28
N THR A 16 -6.76 -31.43 17.94
CA THR A 16 -6.61 -32.80 17.41
C THR A 16 -7.86 -33.36 16.75
N ASN A 17 -8.99 -32.65 16.75
CA ASN A 17 -10.28 -33.13 16.19
C ASN A 17 -10.66 -34.55 16.68
N GLY A 18 -10.47 -34.81 17.98
CA GLY A 18 -10.74 -36.08 18.67
C GLY A 18 -9.59 -37.08 18.68
N LEU A 19 -8.52 -36.87 17.90
CA LEU A 19 -7.41 -37.84 17.80
C LEU A 19 -6.62 -37.99 19.11
N ALA A 20 -6.51 -36.94 19.94
CA ALA A 20 -5.91 -37.02 21.27
C ALA A 20 -6.57 -38.15 22.10
N SER A 21 -7.90 -38.23 22.07
CA SER A 21 -8.68 -39.21 22.84
C SER A 21 -8.42 -40.68 22.47
N VAL A 22 -7.85 -40.91 21.29
CA VAL A 22 -7.51 -42.23 20.73
C VAL A 22 -6.02 -42.57 20.93
N ILE A 23 -5.14 -41.59 20.70
CA ILE A 23 -3.69 -41.81 20.62
C ILE A 23 -2.99 -41.62 21.98
N SER A 24 -3.49 -40.72 22.83
CA SER A 24 -2.85 -40.37 24.11
C SER A 24 -2.53 -41.54 25.05
N PRO A 25 -3.32 -42.64 25.18
CA PRO A 25 -2.98 -43.74 26.06
C PRO A 25 -1.67 -44.45 25.67
N SER A 26 -1.29 -44.41 24.39
CA SER A 26 -0.07 -45.06 23.87
C SER A 26 1.18 -44.19 23.94
N ILE A 27 1.03 -42.86 24.05
CA ILE A 27 2.14 -41.89 24.11
C ILE A 27 2.37 -41.38 25.54
N VAL A 28 1.27 -41.12 26.26
CA VAL A 28 1.24 -40.41 27.55
C VAL A 28 0.80 -41.32 28.71
N GLY A 29 0.52 -42.60 28.43
CA GLY A 29 0.15 -43.62 29.42
C GLY A 29 -1.26 -43.48 30.01
N HIS A 30 -2.00 -42.45 29.64
CA HIS A 30 -3.38 -42.18 30.07
C HIS A 30 -4.17 -41.46 28.99
N LYS A 31 -5.50 -41.42 29.11
CA LYS A 31 -6.38 -40.78 28.12
C LYS A 31 -6.50 -39.27 28.40
N VAL A 32 -6.09 -38.47 27.41
CA VAL A 32 -6.32 -37.03 27.29
C VAL A 32 -7.47 -36.81 26.31
N GLU A 33 -8.47 -36.02 26.67
CA GLU A 33 -9.72 -35.93 25.89
C GLU A 33 -9.61 -35.09 24.60
N GLY A 34 -8.78 -34.04 24.64
CA GLY A 34 -8.51 -33.11 23.55
C GLY A 34 -7.27 -32.26 23.88
N VAL A 35 -6.69 -31.58 22.89
CA VAL A 35 -5.66 -30.56 23.12
C VAL A 35 -6.32 -29.19 22.95
N TRP A 36 -6.53 -28.49 24.05
CA TRP A 36 -7.42 -27.35 24.13
C TRP A 36 -6.75 -26.05 23.69
N HIS A 37 -7.31 -25.41 22.66
CA HIS A 37 -7.11 -24.00 22.35
C HIS A 37 -8.37 -23.21 22.71
N THR A 38 -8.19 -21.96 23.15
CA THR A 38 -9.30 -21.04 23.45
C THR A 38 -9.06 -19.63 22.93
N SER A 39 -10.18 -18.95 22.66
CA SER A 39 -10.27 -17.57 22.22
C SER A 39 -11.47 -16.88 22.90
N ILE A 40 -11.43 -15.56 23.04
CA ILE A 40 -12.53 -14.76 23.61
C ILE A 40 -13.31 -14.07 22.50
N VAL A 41 -14.64 -14.17 22.56
CA VAL A 41 -15.58 -13.50 21.65
C VAL A 41 -16.31 -12.38 22.40
N VAL A 42 -16.14 -11.14 21.92
CA VAL A 42 -16.75 -9.92 22.45
C VAL A 42 -16.78 -8.83 21.38
N TYR A 43 -17.77 -7.92 21.41
CA TYR A 43 -17.97 -6.86 20.38
C TYR A 43 -17.96 -7.41 18.94
N GLU A 44 -18.67 -8.52 18.71
CA GLU A 44 -18.74 -9.23 17.41
C GLU A 44 -17.38 -9.65 16.82
N ARG A 45 -16.37 -9.80 17.68
CA ARG A 45 -15.00 -10.19 17.32
C ARG A 45 -14.46 -11.27 18.24
N GLU A 46 -13.68 -12.18 17.66
CA GLU A 46 -12.86 -13.17 18.34
C GLU A 46 -11.45 -12.63 18.51
N TYR A 47 -10.82 -12.94 19.65
CA TYR A 47 -9.47 -12.52 20.00
C TYR A 47 -8.70 -13.74 20.51
N PHE A 48 -7.51 -13.97 19.93
CA PHE A 48 -6.62 -15.08 20.29
C PHE A 48 -5.15 -14.66 20.22
N PHE A 49 -4.27 -15.44 20.83
CA PHE A 49 -2.83 -15.17 20.90
C PHE A 49 -2.02 -16.32 20.31
N GLY A 50 -1.06 -15.97 19.44
CA GLY A 50 -0.13 -16.88 18.76
C GLY A 50 1.27 -16.27 18.65
N GLY A 51 2.20 -16.93 17.95
CA GLY A 51 3.58 -16.46 17.76
C GLY A 51 3.72 -15.13 17.01
N GLN A 52 2.66 -14.67 16.35
CA GLN A 52 2.58 -13.34 15.70
C GLN A 52 1.94 -12.26 16.59
N GLY A 53 1.59 -12.59 17.84
CA GLY A 53 0.97 -11.69 18.82
C GLY A 53 -0.53 -11.89 18.94
N ILE A 54 -1.23 -10.86 19.45
CA ILE A 54 -2.69 -10.85 19.50
C ILE A 54 -3.25 -10.73 18.09
N SER A 55 -4.15 -11.63 17.74
CA SER A 55 -4.89 -11.66 16.47
C SER A 55 -6.39 -11.51 16.72
N THR A 56 -7.10 -10.92 15.76
CA THR A 56 -8.57 -10.90 15.75
C THR A 56 -9.14 -11.29 14.39
N CYS A 57 -10.03 -12.28 14.40
CA CYS A 57 -11.00 -12.53 13.34
C CYS A 57 -12.41 -12.36 13.95
N PRO A 58 -13.47 -12.16 13.17
CA PRO A 58 -14.83 -12.28 13.72
C PRO A 58 -15.18 -13.76 14.04
N PRO A 59 -16.20 -14.04 14.88
CA PRO A 59 -16.30 -15.33 15.59
C PRO A 59 -16.47 -16.59 14.73
N GLY A 60 -15.61 -17.58 14.92
CA GLY A 60 -15.68 -18.90 14.30
C GLY A 60 -15.08 -19.01 12.89
N SER A 61 -14.03 -18.25 12.57
CA SER A 61 -13.32 -18.27 11.26
C SER A 61 -11.81 -18.43 11.38
N THR A 62 -11.37 -19.30 12.28
CA THR A 62 -10.01 -19.87 12.32
C THR A 62 -9.98 -21.19 11.55
N SER A 63 -8.81 -21.71 11.13
CA SER A 63 -8.69 -23.05 10.51
C SER A 63 -9.31 -24.18 11.33
N LEU A 64 -9.46 -23.97 12.64
CA LEU A 64 -10.11 -24.87 13.60
C LEU A 64 -11.62 -25.04 13.38
N ARG A 65 -12.21 -24.34 12.39
CA ARG A 65 -13.61 -24.42 11.97
C ARG A 65 -14.55 -23.95 13.10
N ALA A 66 -15.67 -24.66 13.31
CA ALA A 66 -16.56 -24.38 14.42
C ALA A 66 -15.92 -24.83 15.75
N PRO A 67 -16.05 -24.05 16.84
CA PRO A 67 -15.57 -24.45 18.16
C PRO A 67 -16.22 -25.75 18.64
N HIS A 68 -15.44 -26.57 19.33
CA HIS A 68 -15.91 -27.79 19.99
C HIS A 68 -16.94 -27.48 21.08
N GLN A 69 -16.74 -26.36 21.80
CA GLN A 69 -17.70 -25.83 22.76
C GLN A 69 -17.66 -24.30 22.77
N ILE A 70 -18.83 -23.67 22.85
CA ILE A 70 -18.98 -22.25 23.19
C ILE A 70 -19.49 -22.20 24.64
N LYS A 71 -18.87 -21.35 25.46
CA LYS A 71 -19.29 -21.11 26.85
C LYS A 71 -19.37 -19.61 27.11
N THR A 72 -20.58 -19.08 27.23
CA THR A 72 -20.80 -17.72 27.75
C THR A 72 -20.20 -17.59 29.16
N LEU A 73 -19.37 -16.57 29.34
CA LEU A 73 -18.76 -16.23 30.62
C LEU A 73 -19.61 -15.22 31.38
N GLY A 74 -20.13 -14.20 30.68
CA GLY A 74 -20.99 -13.18 31.27
C GLY A 74 -21.21 -12.01 30.32
N ASN A 75 -21.38 -10.81 30.89
CA ASN A 75 -21.52 -9.57 30.15
C ASN A 75 -20.47 -8.55 30.62
N THR A 76 -19.87 -7.81 29.68
CA THR A 76 -18.96 -6.70 29.97
C THR A 76 -19.68 -5.36 29.89
N PHE A 77 -19.21 -4.41 30.72
CA PHE A 77 -19.59 -3.00 30.69
C PHE A 77 -18.40 -2.11 30.30
N VAL A 78 -17.28 -2.70 29.89
CA VAL A 78 -16.12 -1.96 29.35
C VAL A 78 -16.52 -1.36 28.00
N PRO A 79 -16.27 -0.07 27.74
CA PRO A 79 -16.47 0.52 26.41
C PRO A 79 -15.43 -0.03 25.42
N PHE A 80 -15.84 -0.31 24.18
CA PHE A 80 -14.95 -0.85 23.14
C PHE A 80 -13.61 -0.09 22.98
N PRO A 81 -13.55 1.27 22.99
CA PRO A 81 -12.27 1.98 22.91
C PRO A 81 -11.31 1.70 24.06
N VAL A 82 -11.83 1.48 25.28
CA VAL A 82 -11.02 1.15 26.47
C VAL A 82 -10.50 -0.28 26.37
N PHE A 83 -11.31 -1.21 25.84
CA PHE A 83 -10.87 -2.57 25.55
C PHE A 83 -9.83 -2.61 24.43
N ASN A 84 -10.01 -1.84 23.35
CA ASN A 84 -9.04 -1.76 22.26
C ASN A 84 -7.68 -1.23 22.75
N GLN A 85 -7.67 -0.15 23.54
CA GLN A 85 -6.43 0.37 24.15
C GLN A 85 -5.76 -0.65 25.10
N TYR A 86 -6.55 -1.44 25.84
CA TYR A 86 -6.03 -2.53 26.68
C TYR A 86 -5.37 -3.62 25.83
N ILE A 87 -6.01 -4.04 24.73
CA ILE A 87 -5.47 -5.02 23.77
C ILE A 87 -4.20 -4.51 23.10
N GLU A 88 -4.13 -3.25 22.68
CA GLU A 88 -2.92 -2.63 22.12
C GLU A 88 -1.77 -2.59 23.14
N GLY A 89 -2.07 -2.28 24.40
CA GLY A 89 -1.11 -2.35 25.51
C GLY A 89 -0.57 -3.77 25.74
N LEU A 90 -1.43 -4.79 25.69
CA LEU A 90 -1.02 -6.19 25.79
C LEU A 90 -0.20 -6.65 24.58
N ALA A 91 -0.62 -6.30 23.35
CA ALA A 91 0.07 -6.65 22.10
C ALA A 91 1.49 -6.06 22.01
N THR A 92 1.74 -4.94 22.68
CA THR A 92 3.06 -4.28 22.74
C THR A 92 3.88 -4.66 23.98
N SER A 93 3.35 -5.51 24.86
CA SER A 93 4.03 -5.96 26.08
C SER A 93 3.89 -7.47 26.32
N THR A 94 3.05 -7.89 27.26
CA THR A 94 2.91 -9.28 27.75
C THR A 94 2.51 -10.27 26.66
N TYR A 95 1.87 -9.82 25.57
CA TYR A 95 1.35 -10.64 24.48
C TYR A 95 1.84 -10.16 23.10
N ALA A 96 3.04 -9.59 23.04
CA ALA A 96 3.79 -9.48 21.79
C ALA A 96 4.16 -10.90 21.28
N GLY A 97 4.20 -11.10 19.96
CA GLY A 97 4.36 -12.44 19.37
C GLY A 97 5.59 -13.22 19.86
N SER A 98 6.71 -12.52 20.07
CA SER A 98 7.96 -13.06 20.62
C SER A 98 7.89 -13.53 22.09
N THR A 99 6.75 -13.37 22.78
CA THR A 99 6.52 -13.91 24.13
C THR A 99 5.76 -15.24 24.14
N TYR A 100 5.26 -15.69 22.99
CA TYR A 100 4.45 -16.90 22.90
C TYR A 100 5.25 -18.16 23.23
N HIS A 101 4.80 -18.90 24.24
CA HIS A 101 5.33 -20.21 24.61
C HIS A 101 4.20 -21.23 24.71
N LEU A 102 4.24 -22.26 23.85
CA LEU A 102 3.14 -23.23 23.69
C LEU A 102 2.65 -23.85 25.01
N ILE A 103 3.55 -24.07 25.97
CA ILE A 103 3.23 -24.64 27.28
C ILE A 103 2.85 -23.53 28.29
N ASP A 104 3.78 -22.61 28.57
CA ASP A 104 3.73 -21.77 29.77
C ASP A 104 3.22 -20.33 29.53
N HIS A 105 3.02 -19.89 28.28
CA HIS A 105 2.42 -18.59 27.95
C HIS A 105 1.75 -18.59 26.57
N ASN A 106 0.47 -19.01 26.53
CA ASN A 106 -0.24 -19.34 25.29
C ASN A 106 -1.66 -18.73 25.23
N CYS A 107 -2.37 -19.01 24.15
CA CYS A 107 -3.78 -18.67 23.90
C CYS A 107 -4.75 -18.86 25.08
N ASN A 108 -4.55 -19.88 25.93
CA ASN A 108 -5.43 -20.16 27.07
C ASN A 108 -5.16 -19.19 28.23
N HIS A 109 -3.90 -18.83 28.45
CA HIS A 109 -3.50 -17.80 29.43
C HIS A 109 -4.02 -16.43 29.00
N PHE A 110 -3.87 -16.09 27.72
CA PHE A 110 -4.40 -14.88 27.11
C PHE A 110 -5.92 -14.73 27.27
N SER A 111 -6.67 -15.80 26.94
CA SER A 111 -8.13 -15.81 27.07
C SER A 111 -8.58 -15.66 28.53
N ASP A 112 -7.81 -16.17 29.48
CA ASP A 112 -8.08 -16.05 30.92
C ASP A 112 -7.78 -14.65 31.48
N GLU A 113 -6.75 -13.97 30.99
CA GLU A 113 -6.48 -12.57 31.36
C GLU A 113 -7.56 -11.62 30.81
N ILE A 114 -8.00 -11.83 29.57
CA ILE A 114 -9.10 -11.05 28.97
C ILE A 114 -10.44 -11.35 29.64
N ALA A 115 -10.76 -12.61 29.96
CA ALA A 115 -11.98 -12.97 30.69
C ALA A 115 -12.10 -12.21 32.03
N GLN A 116 -10.98 -12.10 32.76
CA GLN A 116 -10.90 -11.35 34.01
C GLN A 116 -11.12 -9.85 33.80
N PHE A 117 -10.45 -9.26 32.80
CA PHE A 117 -10.60 -7.84 32.48
C PHE A 117 -12.02 -7.46 32.05
N LEU A 118 -12.66 -8.29 31.21
CA LEU A 118 -13.98 -8.01 30.64
C LEU A 118 -15.14 -8.26 31.61
N CYS A 119 -15.11 -9.35 32.36
CA CYS A 119 -16.26 -9.79 33.17
C CYS A 119 -15.89 -10.46 34.51
N GLY A 120 -14.61 -10.48 34.90
CA GLY A 120 -14.14 -11.04 36.18
C GLY A 120 -14.09 -12.58 36.23
N GLU A 121 -14.48 -13.26 35.16
CA GLU A 121 -14.53 -14.72 35.06
C GLU A 121 -13.20 -15.36 34.63
N ARG A 122 -13.10 -16.68 34.75
CA ARG A 122 -11.89 -17.46 34.42
C ARG A 122 -12.14 -18.53 33.35
N VAL A 123 -11.11 -18.83 32.56
CA VAL A 123 -11.08 -20.02 31.69
C VAL A 123 -11.12 -21.28 32.58
N PRO A 124 -11.86 -22.34 32.20
CA PRO A 124 -11.94 -23.57 32.99
C PRO A 124 -10.56 -24.14 33.34
N LYS A 125 -10.30 -24.40 34.64
CA LYS A 125 -8.99 -24.85 35.14
C LYS A 125 -8.43 -26.10 34.44
N HIS A 126 -9.29 -26.97 33.88
CA HIS A 126 -8.85 -28.15 33.16
C HIS A 126 -8.21 -27.82 31.78
N ILE A 127 -8.55 -26.68 31.18
CA ILE A 127 -7.93 -26.12 29.98
C ILE A 127 -6.60 -25.46 30.34
N LEU A 128 -6.60 -24.55 31.33
CA LEU A 128 -5.39 -23.81 31.75
C LEU A 128 -4.26 -24.75 32.21
N SER A 129 -4.51 -25.57 33.24
CA SER A 129 -3.53 -26.53 33.76
C SER A 129 -3.48 -27.83 32.93
N GLN A 130 -3.81 -27.79 31.63
CA GLN A 130 -3.69 -28.98 30.76
C GLN A 130 -2.24 -29.46 30.69
N ALA A 131 -1.29 -28.61 30.31
CA ALA A 131 0.08 -29.04 30.12
C ALA A 131 0.80 -29.41 31.44
N GLU A 132 0.29 -28.96 32.59
CA GLU A 132 0.78 -29.37 33.91
C GLU A 132 0.27 -30.74 34.34
N ARG A 133 -0.99 -31.05 34.02
CA ARG A 133 -1.68 -32.29 34.38
C ARG A 133 -1.34 -33.43 33.44
N ASP A 134 -1.38 -33.16 32.14
CA ASP A 134 -1.36 -34.19 31.10
C ASP A 134 0.06 -34.51 30.61
N LEU A 135 1.07 -33.64 30.83
CA LEU A 135 2.46 -33.89 30.42
C LEU A 135 3.40 -34.05 31.64
N PRO A 136 3.97 -35.25 31.89
CA PRO A 136 5.02 -35.46 32.88
C PRO A 136 6.23 -34.53 32.65
N ALA A 137 6.85 -34.04 33.73
CA ALA A 137 7.92 -33.02 33.66
C ALA A 137 9.11 -33.40 32.73
N HIS A 138 9.48 -34.68 32.67
CA HIS A 138 10.53 -35.16 31.76
C HIS A 138 10.10 -35.16 30.29
N LEU A 139 8.81 -35.42 30.02
CA LEU A 139 8.23 -35.29 28.67
C LEU A 139 8.03 -33.81 28.31
N ARG A 140 7.62 -32.93 29.23
CA ARG A 140 7.55 -31.46 28.98
C ARG A 140 8.88 -30.95 28.44
N ILE A 141 9.99 -31.19 29.14
CA ILE A 141 11.32 -30.71 28.74
C ILE A 141 11.73 -31.26 27.35
N ALA A 142 11.49 -32.55 27.10
CA ALA A 142 11.80 -33.17 25.82
C ALA A 142 10.94 -32.60 24.67
N LEU A 143 9.63 -32.43 24.90
CA LEU A 143 8.71 -31.89 23.91
C LEU A 143 9.04 -30.42 23.59
N THR A 144 9.27 -29.58 24.60
CA THR A 144 9.72 -28.18 24.41
C THR A 144 11.00 -28.14 23.58
N SER A 145 12.02 -28.93 23.93
CA SER A 145 13.30 -28.95 23.21
C SER A 145 13.19 -29.39 21.74
N MET A 146 12.22 -30.24 21.40
CA MET A 146 11.94 -30.64 20.02
C MET A 146 11.06 -29.62 19.29
N LEU A 147 10.10 -28.99 19.98
CA LEU A 147 9.22 -27.97 19.42
C LEU A 147 10.00 -26.69 19.13
N ASP A 148 10.88 -26.23 20.01
CA ASP A 148 11.75 -25.05 19.79
C ASP A 148 12.68 -25.23 18.56
N GLN A 149 12.91 -26.47 18.11
CA GLN A 149 13.69 -26.80 16.91
C GLN A 149 12.83 -27.01 15.64
N LEU A 150 11.54 -27.29 15.80
CA LEU A 150 10.58 -27.53 14.71
C LEU A 150 9.60 -26.36 14.50
N VAL A 151 9.59 -25.38 15.41
CA VAL A 151 8.61 -24.29 15.49
C VAL A 151 9.29 -22.91 15.67
N PRO A 152 10.10 -22.44 14.71
CA PRO A 152 10.03 -21.04 14.34
C PRO A 152 8.62 -20.79 13.76
N ASP A 153 7.83 -19.92 14.39
CA ASP A 153 6.51 -19.44 13.91
C ASP A 153 5.39 -20.45 13.58
N GLY A 154 5.60 -21.76 13.75
CA GLY A 154 4.64 -22.83 13.40
C GLY A 154 3.30 -22.86 14.16
N SER A 155 2.95 -21.81 14.91
CA SER A 155 1.58 -21.57 15.38
C SER A 155 0.66 -20.95 14.30
N GLN A 156 1.19 -20.45 13.17
CA GLN A 156 0.37 -19.90 12.08
C GLN A 156 -0.53 -20.94 11.40
N ALA A 157 -0.05 -22.17 11.20
CA ALA A 157 -0.76 -23.24 10.46
C ALA A 157 -2.11 -23.65 11.09
N VAL A 158 -2.32 -23.27 12.35
CA VAL A 158 -3.51 -23.58 13.16
C VAL A 158 -4.66 -22.59 12.92
N TYR A 159 -4.37 -21.39 12.39
CA TYR A 159 -5.36 -20.30 12.22
C TYR A 159 -5.52 -19.80 10.78
N ALA A 160 -4.53 -20.02 9.92
CA ALA A 160 -4.58 -19.68 8.49
C ALA A 160 -5.48 -20.62 7.65
N ASN A 161 -6.80 -20.46 7.74
CA ASN A 161 -7.80 -20.93 6.75
C ASN A 161 -9.24 -20.50 7.14
N GLY A 162 -9.93 -19.81 6.24
CA GLY A 162 -11.40 -19.77 6.22
C GLY A 162 -12.12 -18.59 6.89
N VAL A 163 -12.29 -17.51 6.11
CA VAL A 163 -13.29 -16.41 6.24
C VAL A 163 -12.86 -15.16 7.03
N ARG A 164 -13.36 -14.00 6.55
CA ARG A 164 -13.22 -12.60 7.01
C ARG A 164 -11.91 -11.90 6.61
N HIS A 165 -11.94 -10.60 6.32
CA HIS A 165 -13.02 -9.61 6.56
C HIS A 165 -13.69 -9.09 5.28
N SER A 166 -15.03 -9.10 5.27
CA SER A 166 -15.74 -7.95 4.69
C SER A 166 -15.49 -6.76 5.61
N ARG A 167 -14.94 -5.68 5.08
CA ARG A 167 -14.79 -4.42 5.82
C ARG A 167 -16.13 -3.69 5.81
N GLN A 168 -16.77 -3.59 6.97
CA GLN A 168 -17.51 -2.38 7.28
C GLN A 168 -16.52 -1.40 7.91
N ASP A 169 -16.63 -0.13 7.52
CA ASP A 169 -15.62 0.86 7.84
C ASP A 169 -15.65 1.28 9.31
N SER A 170 -14.47 1.53 9.89
CA SER A 170 -14.39 2.16 11.21
C SER A 170 -15.00 3.57 11.16
N PRO A 171 -15.66 4.05 12.23
CA PRO A 171 -16.00 5.46 12.38
C PRO A 171 -14.81 6.40 12.12
N ASP A 172 -13.58 5.97 12.42
CA ASP A 172 -12.36 6.73 12.14
C ASP A 172 -12.06 6.84 10.64
N TYR A 173 -12.36 5.80 9.84
CA TYR A 173 -12.19 5.82 8.38
C TYR A 173 -13.20 6.76 7.72
N LEU A 174 -14.46 6.74 8.17
CA LEU A 174 -15.47 7.71 7.71
C LEU A 174 -15.07 9.15 8.08
N THR A 175 -14.54 9.34 9.29
CA THR A 175 -14.04 10.64 9.76
C THR A 175 -12.83 11.11 8.93
N LEU A 176 -11.88 10.21 8.65
CA LEU A 176 -10.68 10.50 7.86
C LEU A 176 -11.02 10.81 6.39
N ASN A 177 -11.92 10.04 5.76
CA ASN A 177 -12.35 10.30 4.39
C ASN A 177 -13.11 11.63 4.26
N ASN A 178 -13.94 11.99 5.25
CA ASN A 178 -14.58 13.31 5.28
C ASN A 178 -13.53 14.43 5.38
N GLN A 179 -12.51 14.29 6.23
CA GLN A 179 -11.41 15.26 6.33
C GLN A 179 -10.58 15.37 5.04
N ILE A 180 -10.36 14.25 4.33
CA ILE A 180 -9.68 14.22 3.03
C ILE A 180 -10.50 14.97 1.97
N GLU A 181 -11.81 14.76 1.89
CA GLU A 181 -12.66 15.42 0.91
C GLU A 181 -12.91 16.91 1.25
N GLU A 182 -13.02 17.28 2.53
CA GLU A 182 -13.01 18.68 2.99
C GLU A 182 -11.71 19.40 2.56
N ALA A 183 -10.55 18.76 2.74
CA ALA A 183 -9.26 19.30 2.28
C ALA A 183 -9.19 19.41 0.74
N ARG A 184 -9.80 18.47 0.02
CA ARG A 184 -9.88 18.47 -1.45
C ARG A 184 -10.72 19.65 -1.97
N ILE A 185 -11.90 19.86 -1.40
CA ILE A 185 -12.79 21.00 -1.70
C ILE A 185 -12.10 22.32 -1.36
N ALA A 186 -11.44 22.42 -0.20
CA ALA A 186 -10.69 23.61 0.20
C ALA A 186 -9.54 23.94 -0.78
N SER A 187 -8.86 22.90 -1.31
CA SER A 187 -7.83 23.06 -2.34
C SER A 187 -8.40 23.59 -3.66
N GLN A 188 -9.51 23.02 -4.15
CA GLN A 188 -10.19 23.50 -5.35
C GLN A 188 -10.67 24.96 -5.21
N GLU A 189 -11.23 25.34 -4.05
CA GLU A 189 -11.56 26.74 -3.77
C GLU A 189 -10.33 27.66 -3.81
N LEU A 190 -9.20 27.22 -3.23
CA LEU A 190 -7.95 27.99 -3.23
C LEU A 190 -7.41 28.19 -4.65
N GLU A 191 -7.53 27.18 -5.51
CA GLU A 191 -7.16 27.23 -6.93
C GLU A 191 -8.06 28.18 -7.73
N ALA A 192 -9.37 28.12 -7.54
CA ALA A 192 -10.31 29.08 -8.14
C ALA A 192 -10.03 30.53 -7.69
N LYS A 193 -9.68 30.73 -6.41
CA LYS A 193 -9.25 32.03 -5.86
C LYS A 193 -7.92 32.47 -6.50
N ARG A 194 -6.93 31.59 -6.68
CA ARG A 194 -5.67 31.87 -7.40
C ARG A 194 -5.91 32.24 -8.87
N SER A 195 -6.75 31.50 -9.59
CA SER A 195 -7.11 31.76 -10.99
C SER A 195 -7.76 33.14 -11.19
N THR A 196 -8.77 33.48 -10.37
CA THR A 196 -9.41 34.81 -10.45
C THR A 196 -8.48 35.97 -10.03
N ILE A 197 -7.45 35.72 -9.21
CA ILE A 197 -6.38 36.70 -8.92
C ILE A 197 -5.45 36.85 -10.14
N ALA A 198 -5.04 35.76 -10.77
CA ALA A 198 -4.22 35.78 -11.98
C ALA A 198 -4.90 36.53 -13.14
N GLU A 199 -6.21 36.33 -13.36
CA GLU A 199 -6.98 37.06 -14.37
C GLU A 199 -7.04 38.58 -14.06
N LYS A 200 -7.27 38.95 -12.79
CA LYS A 200 -7.24 40.36 -12.34
C LYS A 200 -5.86 41.00 -12.55
N LEU A 201 -4.77 40.27 -12.32
CA LEU A 201 -3.39 40.72 -12.58
C LEU A 201 -3.13 40.89 -14.09
N ALA A 202 -3.47 39.89 -14.92
CA ALA A 202 -3.34 39.99 -16.37
C ALA A 202 -4.17 41.15 -16.96
N ARG A 203 -5.36 41.40 -16.43
CA ARG A 203 -6.22 42.55 -16.80
C ARG A 203 -5.64 43.89 -16.34
N LYS A 204 -4.84 43.92 -15.26
CA LYS A 204 -4.11 45.11 -14.77
C LYS A 204 -2.89 45.41 -15.65
N GLU A 205 -2.11 44.39 -16.05
CA GLU A 205 -1.00 44.57 -17.00
C GLU A 205 -1.48 44.98 -18.39
N ARG A 206 -2.51 44.34 -18.96
CA ARG A 206 -3.13 44.77 -20.23
C ARG A 206 -3.64 46.23 -20.20
N LYS A 207 -3.99 46.77 -19.03
CA LYS A 207 -4.31 48.20 -18.84
C LYS A 207 -3.06 49.08 -18.77
N LYS A 208 -2.02 48.69 -18.03
CA LYS A 208 -0.72 49.40 -17.98
C LYS A 208 -0.08 49.47 -19.36
N GLU A 209 -0.07 48.36 -20.10
CA GLU A 209 0.49 48.26 -21.45
C GLU A 209 -0.23 49.20 -22.42
N LYS A 210 -1.58 49.19 -22.44
CA LYS A 210 -2.36 50.17 -23.21
C LYS A 210 -2.09 51.62 -22.81
N LYS A 211 -1.78 51.90 -21.53
CA LYS A 211 -1.33 53.24 -21.09
C LYS A 211 0.09 53.57 -21.58
N ARG A 212 1.04 52.62 -21.53
CA ARG A 212 2.41 52.79 -22.07
C ARG A 212 2.39 53.01 -23.58
N LYS A 213 1.53 52.29 -24.32
CA LYS A 213 1.33 52.48 -25.75
C LYS A 213 0.75 53.86 -26.06
N LYS A 214 -0.31 54.29 -25.36
CA LYS A 214 -0.84 55.66 -25.50
C LYS A 214 0.15 56.75 -25.16
N LEU A 215 1.03 56.55 -24.16
CA LEU A 215 2.11 57.50 -23.85
C LEU A 215 3.16 57.57 -24.97
N ARG A 216 3.48 56.46 -25.64
CA ARG A 216 4.31 56.45 -26.86
C ARG A 216 3.60 57.09 -28.07
N GLU A 217 2.27 57.00 -28.15
CA GLU A 217 1.46 57.60 -29.22
C GLU A 217 1.19 59.11 -28.99
N GLN A 218 1.36 59.60 -27.76
CA GLN A 218 1.17 61.02 -27.40
C GLN A 218 2.50 61.79 -27.24
N GLY A 219 3.64 61.11 -27.13
CA GLY A 219 4.96 61.70 -27.28
C GLY A 219 5.37 61.72 -28.77
N GLY A 220 5.01 62.79 -29.48
CA GLY A 220 5.30 62.90 -30.91
C GLY A 220 6.72 63.40 -31.20
N ALA A 221 7.35 62.78 -32.21
CA ALA A 221 8.55 63.19 -32.96
C ALA A 221 9.83 63.56 -32.16
N GLY A 222 10.89 62.81 -32.43
CA GLY A 222 12.24 63.02 -31.91
C GLY A 222 13.12 61.89 -32.39
N ASP A 223 13.70 62.05 -33.58
CA ASP A 223 14.59 61.06 -34.19
C ASP A 223 15.93 61.03 -33.43
N ASP A 224 16.56 59.85 -33.43
CA ASP A 224 17.94 59.72 -33.90
C ASP A 224 18.13 58.28 -34.41
N ASP A 225 18.73 58.16 -35.58
CA ASP A 225 19.06 56.89 -36.23
C ASP A 225 20.26 56.21 -35.53
N GLU A 226 20.35 54.88 -35.61
CA GLU A 226 21.41 54.25 -36.42
C GLU A 226 21.23 52.71 -36.60
N ILE A 227 21.07 52.33 -37.87
CA ILE A 227 21.73 51.18 -38.54
C ILE A 227 21.16 49.75 -38.36
N VAL A 228 20.26 49.42 -39.30
CA VAL A 228 20.31 48.28 -40.27
C VAL A 228 20.55 46.83 -39.76
N THR A 229 19.43 46.11 -39.64
CA THR A 229 19.04 44.91 -40.46
C THR A 229 20.07 43.86 -40.92
N ALA A 230 19.96 42.63 -40.38
CA ALA A 230 19.99 41.33 -41.11
C ALA A 230 19.49 40.20 -40.16
N MET A 231 18.28 39.65 -40.34
CA MET A 231 17.90 38.54 -41.23
C MET A 231 18.43 37.13 -40.90
N ALA A 232 17.48 36.23 -40.62
CA ALA A 232 17.47 34.77 -40.87
C ALA A 232 18.51 33.83 -40.19
N ASN A 233 17.98 33.06 -39.22
CA ASN A 233 18.42 31.72 -38.79
C ASN A 233 18.59 30.76 -40.02
N PRO A 234 19.55 29.80 -40.06
CA PRO A 234 19.47 28.59 -39.21
C PRO A 234 20.79 28.00 -38.67
N ASN A 235 20.65 27.06 -37.71
CA ASN A 235 21.60 26.01 -37.30
C ASN A 235 22.93 26.39 -36.59
N SER A 236 22.86 26.53 -35.26
CA SER A 236 23.76 25.80 -34.34
C SER A 236 23.14 25.68 -32.94
N ARG A 237 23.45 24.59 -32.21
CA ARG A 237 22.90 24.31 -30.87
C ARG A 237 23.57 25.20 -29.80
N PRO A 238 22.86 25.61 -28.73
CA PRO A 238 23.48 26.27 -27.59
C PRO A 238 24.21 25.25 -26.69
N ASP A 239 25.52 25.44 -26.50
CA ASP A 239 26.21 25.01 -25.28
C ASP A 239 26.42 26.26 -24.42
N SER A 240 25.79 26.28 -23.24
CA SER A 240 25.86 27.40 -22.30
C SER A 240 25.95 26.89 -20.86
N ARG A 241 27.01 26.11 -20.57
CA ARG A 241 27.47 25.91 -19.19
C ARG A 241 27.77 27.28 -18.53
N ARG A 242 27.42 27.39 -17.24
CA ARG A 242 27.62 28.53 -16.30
C ARG A 242 26.65 29.71 -16.38
N ALA A 243 25.62 29.67 -15.55
CA ALA A 243 25.26 30.76 -14.62
C ALA A 243 24.39 30.18 -13.48
N PHE A 244 24.20 30.95 -12.41
CA PHE A 244 23.23 30.71 -11.32
C PHE A 244 23.37 29.41 -10.49
N TYR A 245 24.43 29.36 -9.68
CA TYR A 245 24.25 29.08 -8.26
C TYR A 245 24.57 30.36 -7.49
N ASP A 246 23.58 30.98 -6.85
CA ASP A 246 23.77 31.84 -5.66
C ASP A 246 22.42 32.28 -5.09
N LEU A 247 22.11 31.83 -3.87
CA LEU A 247 21.31 32.52 -2.84
C LEU A 247 21.11 31.56 -1.64
N ASN A 248 22.12 31.48 -0.76
CA ASN A 248 21.98 30.81 0.53
C ASN A 248 22.55 31.72 1.65
N PRO A 249 21.70 32.35 2.49
CA PRO A 249 22.16 33.17 3.61
C PRO A 249 22.55 32.32 4.83
N PHE A 250 23.40 32.88 5.72
CA PHE A 250 23.90 32.29 6.98
C PHE A 250 24.91 31.13 6.89
N ALA A 251 26.19 31.45 6.70
CA ALA A 251 27.32 30.71 7.32
C ALA A 251 28.65 31.51 7.33
N LYS A 252 28.83 32.45 8.27
CA LYS A 252 30.15 33.08 8.53
C LYS A 252 30.36 33.43 10.01
N TRP A 253 30.79 32.45 10.81
CA TRP A 253 31.34 32.66 12.15
C TRP A 253 32.44 31.64 12.45
N ASN A 254 33.70 32.08 12.45
CA ASN A 254 34.71 31.64 13.44
C ASN A 254 36.04 32.43 13.35
N GLN A 255 36.15 33.48 14.17
CA GLN A 255 37.37 33.87 14.92
C GLN A 255 38.61 34.39 14.12
N PRO A 256 39.63 35.03 14.77
CA PRO A 256 39.87 35.22 16.21
C PRO A 256 39.99 36.68 16.72
N GLN A 257 40.32 36.80 18.02
CA GLN A 257 40.21 37.95 18.92
C GLN A 257 41.19 39.13 18.71
N ARG A 258 40.84 40.31 19.26
CA ARG A 258 41.67 41.10 20.21
C ARG A 258 40.81 42.13 21.01
N PRO A 259 41.30 42.71 22.14
CA PRO A 259 40.43 43.34 23.16
C PRO A 259 40.60 44.88 23.34
N GLY A 260 39.67 45.47 24.13
CA GLY A 260 39.67 46.87 24.59
C GLY A 260 38.69 47.76 23.78
N GLY A 261 37.94 48.70 24.38
CA GLY A 261 37.81 49.10 25.80
C GLY A 261 36.66 50.10 26.01
N ASP A 262 36.62 50.71 27.20
CA ASP A 262 35.88 51.92 27.60
C ASP A 262 34.33 51.95 27.59
N GLN A 263 33.78 51.86 28.81
CA GLN A 263 32.53 52.49 29.29
C GLN A 263 32.72 54.03 29.44
N PRO A 264 31.69 54.92 29.65
CA PRO A 264 30.71 54.78 30.75
C PRO A 264 29.33 55.53 30.69
N HIS A 265 28.53 55.34 31.78
CA HIS A 265 27.40 56.14 32.31
C HIS A 265 26.02 56.09 31.60
N LEU A 266 24.89 55.73 32.27
CA LEU A 266 24.09 56.41 33.35
C LEU A 266 23.39 57.69 32.83
N VAL A 267 22.06 57.95 32.96
CA VAL A 267 21.08 57.94 34.10
C VAL A 267 19.62 57.83 33.55
N ASP A 268 18.50 57.50 34.24
CA ASP A 268 18.13 56.59 35.37
C ASP A 268 16.58 56.74 35.69
N LEU A 269 16.07 56.21 36.83
CA LEU A 269 14.76 56.51 37.53
C LEU A 269 13.42 55.77 37.20
N ASP A 270 13.01 54.87 38.14
CA ASP A 270 11.77 54.80 38.95
C ASP A 270 10.30 54.64 38.42
N HIS A 271 9.72 53.45 38.68
CA HIS A 271 8.56 53.07 39.56
C HIS A 271 7.63 54.15 40.25
N PRO A 272 6.48 53.79 40.90
CA PRO A 272 5.57 52.60 40.79
C PRO A 272 4.01 52.87 40.88
N LEU A 273 3.21 51.85 40.55
CA LEU A 273 1.86 51.40 41.06
C LEU A 273 0.84 52.37 41.75
N LEU A 274 -0.47 52.24 41.41
CA LEU A 274 -1.63 52.24 42.38
C LEU A 274 -3.04 51.91 41.79
N TRP A 275 -3.60 50.76 42.20
CA TRP A 275 -5.00 50.42 42.64
C TRP A 275 -6.32 50.72 41.84
N ASN A 276 -7.06 49.61 41.58
CA ASN A 276 -8.49 49.28 41.86
C ASN A 276 -9.70 49.55 40.91
N HIS A 277 -10.64 48.57 41.00
CA HIS A 277 -12.05 48.54 40.56
C HIS A 277 -13.01 49.15 41.61
N ASP A 278 -14.26 49.46 41.22
CA ASP A 278 -15.46 48.96 41.93
C ASP A 278 -16.78 49.08 41.10
N HIS A 279 -17.89 48.53 41.66
CA HIS A 279 -19.33 48.62 41.30
C HIS A 279 -19.90 47.62 40.27
N PHE A 280 -21.19 47.20 40.33
CA PHE A 280 -22.13 46.84 41.43
C PHE A 280 -23.41 46.24 40.76
N MET A 281 -24.24 45.42 41.43
CA MET A 281 -25.44 44.81 40.81
C MET A 281 -26.64 44.62 41.76
N PRO A 282 -27.90 44.74 41.29
CA PRO A 282 -29.11 44.26 41.99
C PRO A 282 -30.03 43.33 41.14
N PRO A 283 -30.90 42.47 41.74
CA PRO A 283 -31.70 41.43 41.04
C PRO A 283 -33.25 41.56 41.12
N GLY A 284 -34.03 40.77 40.35
CA GLY A 284 -35.48 40.57 40.59
C GLY A 284 -36.31 39.71 39.60
N SER A 285 -37.26 38.94 40.15
CA SER A 285 -38.54 38.37 39.60
C SER A 285 -38.62 37.48 38.34
N GLU A 286 -38.73 36.16 38.57
CA GLU A 286 -39.85 35.21 38.25
C GLU A 286 -40.55 35.11 36.86
N LEU A 287 -40.60 33.85 36.34
CA LEU A 287 -41.71 33.16 35.62
C LEU A 287 -42.20 33.72 34.25
N SER A 288 -42.73 32.93 33.29
CA SER A 288 -42.82 31.46 33.07
C SER A 288 -42.93 31.18 31.56
N ALA A 289 -42.80 29.92 31.12
CA ALA A 289 -42.81 29.56 29.70
C ALA A 289 -44.15 28.94 29.22
N SER A 290 -44.83 29.62 28.29
CA SER A 290 -45.71 29.01 27.26
C SER A 290 -46.20 30.07 26.27
N GLU A 291 -46.35 29.69 24.99
CA GLU A 291 -46.97 30.48 23.91
C GLU A 291 -46.15 31.73 23.48
N VAL A 292 -46.08 32.15 22.19
CA VAL A 292 -46.79 31.73 20.97
C VAL A 292 -45.79 31.30 19.87
N LEU A 293 -46.18 30.28 19.10
CA LEU A 293 -45.46 29.69 17.96
C LEU A 293 -45.44 30.61 16.71
N SER A 294 -44.69 30.16 15.69
CA SER A 294 -44.84 30.50 14.26
C SER A 294 -44.15 31.76 13.69
N SER A 295 -42.86 31.59 13.38
CA SER A 295 -42.27 31.80 12.03
C SER A 295 -42.06 33.24 11.49
N PHE A 296 -40.88 33.46 10.89
CA PHE A 296 -40.39 34.70 10.24
C PHE A 296 -40.20 35.91 11.20
N CYS A 297 -39.18 36.77 11.06
CA CYS A 297 -38.03 36.76 10.14
C CYS A 297 -36.78 37.43 10.77
N GLU A 298 -35.76 37.59 9.94
CA GLU A 298 -34.49 38.32 10.12
C GLU A 298 -34.55 39.56 11.04
N PHE A 299 -33.68 39.65 12.06
CA PHE A 299 -32.89 40.88 12.37
C PHE A 299 -31.83 40.72 13.49
N CYS A 300 -32.03 39.85 14.48
CA CYS A 300 -31.36 40.01 15.79
C CYS A 300 -29.91 39.50 15.93
N LEU A 301 -29.26 38.98 14.88
CA LEU A 301 -27.83 38.61 14.92
C LEU A 301 -26.89 39.73 14.43
N PHE A 302 -27.41 40.94 14.18
CA PHE A 302 -26.66 42.05 13.57
C PHE A 302 -26.05 43.06 14.58
N ARG A 303 -25.90 42.70 15.86
CA ARG A 303 -25.28 43.57 16.88
C ARG A 303 -24.11 42.94 17.63
N ASP A 304 -24.22 41.68 18.03
CA ASP A 304 -23.17 41.00 18.79
C ASP A 304 -21.92 40.69 17.93
N MET A 305 -22.04 40.83 16.61
CA MET A 305 -20.91 40.77 15.66
C MET A 305 -20.08 42.07 15.63
N ALA A 306 -20.51 43.15 16.31
CA ALA A 306 -19.80 44.44 16.30
C ALA A 306 -18.67 44.51 17.34
N GLU A 307 -18.90 44.09 18.59
CA GLU A 307 -17.86 44.11 19.64
C GLU A 307 -16.82 42.99 19.47
N ALA A 308 -17.14 41.94 18.70
CA ALA A 308 -16.18 40.89 18.34
C ALA A 308 -15.13 41.34 17.30
N LEU A 309 -15.32 42.48 16.62
CA LEU A 309 -14.51 42.89 15.46
C LEU A 309 -13.27 43.73 15.80
N GLU A 310 -13.19 44.34 16.97
CA GLU A 310 -11.99 45.11 17.42
C GLU A 310 -11.04 44.28 18.30
N ALA A 311 -11.38 43.02 18.61
CA ALA A 311 -10.61 42.15 19.53
C ALA A 311 -9.74 41.09 18.82
N VAL A 312 -9.53 41.20 17.49
CA VAL A 312 -8.86 40.17 16.68
C VAL A 312 -7.52 40.62 16.08
N GLU A 313 -7.13 41.90 16.19
CA GLU A 313 -5.81 42.41 15.77
C GLU A 313 -4.64 42.01 16.70
N ALA A 314 -4.59 40.73 17.12
CA ALA A 314 -3.50 40.15 17.91
C ALA A 314 -3.41 38.61 17.79
N ARG A 315 -3.64 38.05 16.58
CA ARG A 315 -3.34 36.63 16.30
C ARG A 315 -2.50 36.48 15.05
N ASP A 316 -1.41 35.73 15.17
CA ASP A 316 -0.44 35.53 14.10
C ASP A 316 -1.07 34.96 12.82
N PRO A 317 -0.60 35.36 11.63
CA PRO A 317 -1.13 34.86 10.38
C PRO A 317 -0.92 33.35 10.28
N VAL A 318 -2.01 32.59 10.16
CA VAL A 318 -1.97 31.14 9.91
C VAL A 318 -1.10 30.88 8.69
N SER A 319 -0.02 30.14 8.91
CA SER A 319 1.04 29.98 7.92
C SER A 319 0.54 29.19 6.70
N LEU A 320 0.31 29.92 5.60
CA LEU A 320 0.12 29.38 4.25
C LEU A 320 1.44 28.85 3.67
N ALA A 321 2.13 28.02 4.46
CA ALA A 321 3.32 27.30 4.03
C ALA A 321 2.93 26.24 3.00
N GLY A 322 3.78 26.07 1.99
CA GLY A 322 3.85 24.79 1.27
C GLY A 322 4.47 23.71 2.17
N PRO A 323 4.78 22.51 1.62
CA PRO A 323 5.62 21.56 2.34
C PRO A 323 6.88 22.27 2.86
N SER A 324 7.23 22.03 4.12
CA SER A 324 8.36 22.72 4.72
C SER A 324 9.65 22.31 4.01
N THR A 325 10.71 23.11 4.15
CA THR A 325 12.03 22.73 3.64
C THR A 325 12.46 21.35 4.12
N ARG A 326 12.07 20.96 5.34
CA ARG A 326 12.36 19.64 5.90
C ARG A 326 11.58 18.52 5.20
N ASP A 327 10.34 18.76 4.80
CA ASP A 327 9.51 17.77 4.09
C ASP A 327 10.02 17.59 2.66
N LEU A 328 10.43 18.70 2.02
CA LEU A 328 11.10 18.68 0.71
C LEU A 328 12.48 18.01 0.77
N ASP A 329 13.25 18.22 1.84
CA ASP A 329 14.53 17.54 2.07
C ASP A 329 14.32 16.03 2.29
N VAL A 330 13.26 15.61 3.00
CA VAL A 330 12.88 14.19 3.17
C VAL A 330 12.47 13.59 1.83
N GLU A 331 11.57 14.21 1.07
CA GLU A 331 11.12 13.73 -0.25
C GLU A 331 12.28 13.70 -1.27
N ALA A 332 13.27 14.59 -1.14
CA ALA A 332 14.50 14.57 -1.92
C ALA A 332 15.46 13.44 -1.50
N GLU A 333 15.58 13.15 -0.20
CA GLU A 333 16.42 12.06 0.31
C GLU A 333 15.80 10.69 0.03
N GLU A 334 14.48 10.54 0.15
CA GLU A 334 13.76 9.33 -0.26
C GLU A 334 13.95 9.06 -1.77
N ARG A 335 13.85 10.09 -2.62
CA ARG A 335 14.18 9.97 -4.05
C ARG A 335 15.63 9.58 -4.30
N ARG A 336 16.61 10.10 -3.53
CA ARG A 336 18.03 9.67 -3.63
C ARG A 336 18.23 8.23 -3.18
N VAL A 337 17.60 7.80 -2.10
CA VAL A 337 17.67 6.42 -1.59
C VAL A 337 17.06 5.46 -2.61
N GLU A 338 15.93 5.81 -3.23
CA GLU A 338 15.32 5.00 -4.28
C GLU A 338 16.13 5.02 -5.59
N GLU A 339 16.69 6.16 -6.01
CA GLU A 339 17.68 6.19 -7.10
C GLU A 339 18.89 5.28 -6.80
N GLN A 340 19.40 5.30 -5.57
CA GLN A 340 20.56 4.50 -5.19
C GLN A 340 20.22 3.00 -5.17
N ARG A 341 19.01 2.62 -4.71
CA ARG A 341 18.48 1.25 -4.83
C ARG A 341 18.33 0.82 -6.29
N LYS A 342 17.74 1.67 -7.14
CA LYS A 342 17.59 1.44 -8.60
C LYS A 342 18.96 1.27 -9.29
N ARG A 343 20.03 1.94 -8.82
CA ARG A 343 21.41 1.79 -9.34
C ARG A 343 22.12 0.52 -8.86
N THR A 344 21.73 -0.09 -7.75
CA THR A 344 22.34 -1.33 -7.21
C THR A 344 21.63 -2.61 -7.64
N ARG A 345 20.44 -2.51 -8.22
CA ARG A 345 19.63 -3.66 -8.66
C ARG A 345 19.84 -3.91 -10.15
N ASP A 346 19.87 -5.18 -10.55
CA ASP A 346 19.85 -5.55 -11.98
C ASP A 346 18.58 -5.00 -12.66
N PRO A 347 18.69 -4.42 -13.86
CA PRO A 347 17.56 -3.79 -14.53
C PRO A 347 16.51 -4.83 -14.97
N PRO A 348 15.20 -4.52 -14.84
CA PRO A 348 14.15 -5.41 -15.31
C PRO A 348 14.15 -5.51 -16.84
N VAL A 349 13.77 -6.67 -17.36
CA VAL A 349 13.49 -6.90 -18.78
C VAL A 349 12.10 -6.32 -19.08
N VAL A 350 12.06 -5.22 -19.82
CA VAL A 350 10.84 -4.47 -20.20
C VAL A 350 10.87 -4.11 -21.67
N TYR A 351 9.70 -3.97 -22.28
CA TYR A 351 9.50 -3.77 -23.71
C TYR A 351 9.03 -2.35 -23.98
N ARG A 352 10.01 -1.43 -24.13
CA ARG A 352 9.79 -0.01 -24.41
C ARG A 352 9.51 0.32 -25.88
N ASP A 353 9.56 -0.67 -26.77
CA ASP A 353 9.22 -0.53 -28.19
C ASP A 353 7.69 -0.66 -28.36
N ILE A 354 6.95 0.26 -27.75
CA ILE A 354 5.49 0.34 -27.79
C ILE A 354 5.04 1.81 -27.76
N ASP A 355 4.25 2.22 -28.74
CA ASP A 355 3.73 3.58 -28.86
C ASP A 355 2.28 3.63 -28.38
N GLY A 356 2.06 4.26 -27.21
CA GLY A 356 0.73 4.40 -26.61
C GLY A 356 -0.27 5.17 -27.46
N VAL A 357 0.18 6.04 -28.38
CA VAL A 357 -0.68 6.76 -29.32
C VAL A 357 -1.17 5.81 -30.42
N GLN A 358 -0.25 5.05 -31.01
CA GLN A 358 -0.58 4.07 -32.05
C GLN A 358 -1.45 2.94 -31.50
N GLU A 359 -1.20 2.48 -30.28
CA GLU A 359 -2.03 1.46 -29.62
C GLU A 359 -3.41 1.99 -29.24
N PHE A 360 -3.52 3.22 -28.72
CA PHE A 360 -4.83 3.84 -28.49
C PHE A 360 -5.63 4.00 -29.79
N GLU A 361 -4.99 4.46 -30.87
CA GLU A 361 -5.62 4.55 -32.19
C GLU A 361 -6.07 3.17 -32.71
N ALA A 362 -5.25 2.13 -32.56
CA ALA A 362 -5.58 0.77 -32.98
C ALA A 362 -6.74 0.20 -32.15
N PHE A 363 -6.68 0.33 -30.83
CA PHE A 363 -7.73 -0.09 -29.91
C PHE A 363 -9.07 0.60 -30.23
N SER A 364 -9.07 1.92 -30.41
CA SER A 364 -10.26 2.70 -30.78
C SER A 364 -10.94 2.16 -32.04
N LYS A 365 -10.15 1.86 -33.09
CA LYS A 365 -10.64 1.25 -34.34
C LYS A 365 -11.21 -0.15 -34.13
N THR A 366 -10.66 -0.94 -33.19
CA THR A 366 -11.22 -2.26 -32.83
C THR A 366 -12.50 -2.20 -31.99
N LEU A 367 -12.90 -1.04 -31.48
CA LEU A 367 -14.20 -0.81 -30.83
C LEU A 367 -15.30 -0.37 -31.81
N GLU A 368 -14.99 -0.17 -33.09
CA GLU A 368 -16.00 0.15 -34.10
C GLU A 368 -17.08 -0.97 -34.19
N GLY A 369 -18.33 -0.58 -33.91
CA GLY A 369 -19.48 -1.49 -33.84
C GLY A 369 -19.72 -2.13 -32.47
N VAL A 370 -18.98 -1.76 -31.42
CA VAL A 370 -19.32 -2.08 -30.02
C VAL A 370 -20.28 -1.01 -29.49
N GLU A 371 -21.39 -1.42 -28.89
CA GLU A 371 -22.29 -0.51 -28.18
C GLU A 371 -21.69 -0.16 -26.81
N LEU A 372 -21.12 1.05 -26.72
CA LEU A 372 -20.59 1.62 -25.48
C LEU A 372 -21.64 2.50 -24.78
N THR A 373 -21.66 2.54 -23.45
CA THR A 373 -22.52 3.45 -22.66
C THR A 373 -22.02 4.92 -22.72
N ALA A 374 -22.49 5.82 -21.85
CA ALA A 374 -21.93 7.17 -21.75
C ALA A 374 -20.63 7.17 -20.93
N GLU A 375 -20.63 6.40 -19.86
CA GLU A 375 -19.56 6.19 -18.89
C GLU A 375 -18.36 5.45 -19.52
N GLU A 376 -18.65 4.47 -20.38
CA GLU A 376 -17.62 3.75 -21.16
C GLU A 376 -16.99 4.62 -22.25
N LYS A 377 -17.75 5.56 -22.83
CA LYS A 377 -17.20 6.56 -23.76
C LYS A 377 -16.31 7.56 -23.03
N GLN A 378 -16.75 8.04 -21.86
CA GLN A 378 -15.89 8.86 -20.99
C GLN A 378 -14.60 8.11 -20.62
N SER A 379 -14.69 6.83 -20.22
CA SER A 379 -13.52 5.99 -19.91
C SER A 379 -12.54 5.85 -21.10
N LEU A 380 -13.04 5.85 -22.34
CA LEU A 380 -12.22 5.85 -23.55
C LEU A 380 -11.59 7.24 -23.83
N GLU A 381 -12.29 8.33 -23.54
CA GLU A 381 -11.75 9.71 -23.61
C GLU A 381 -10.71 9.98 -22.50
N GLU A 382 -10.87 9.41 -21.31
CA GLU A 382 -9.90 9.43 -20.21
C GLU A 382 -8.62 8.66 -20.61
N LEU A 383 -8.77 7.49 -21.26
CA LEU A 383 -7.63 6.76 -21.83
C LEU A 383 -6.91 7.57 -22.91
N GLN A 384 -7.65 8.34 -23.73
CA GLN A 384 -7.05 9.23 -24.72
C GLN A 384 -6.25 10.37 -24.06
N GLN A 385 -6.79 10.98 -23.01
CA GLN A 385 -6.08 12.00 -22.24
C GLN A 385 -4.77 11.44 -21.66
N TYR A 386 -4.84 10.25 -21.06
CA TYR A 386 -3.69 9.61 -20.43
C TYR A 386 -2.62 9.11 -21.41
N LEU A 387 -2.99 8.46 -22.52
CA LEU A 387 -2.02 7.89 -23.47
C LEU A 387 -1.62 8.84 -24.62
N VAL A 388 -2.52 9.72 -25.08
CA VAL A 388 -2.31 10.55 -26.28
C VAL A 388 -2.01 12.01 -25.93
N GLN A 389 -2.72 12.58 -24.96
CA GLN A 389 -2.54 13.99 -24.59
C GLN A 389 -1.39 14.18 -23.58
N GLY A 390 -0.97 13.10 -22.92
CA GLY A 390 0.16 13.09 -21.98
C GLY A 390 -0.22 13.45 -20.54
N GLU A 391 -1.52 13.56 -20.24
CA GLU A 391 -2.03 13.78 -18.88
C GLU A 391 -1.64 12.62 -17.94
N GLY A 392 -1.58 12.89 -16.64
CA GLY A 392 -1.30 11.87 -15.63
C GLY A 392 -2.53 11.05 -15.24
N SER A 393 -2.32 9.96 -14.50
CA SER A 393 -3.32 8.93 -14.20
C SER A 393 -4.51 9.42 -13.36
N TRP A 394 -4.47 10.66 -12.84
CA TRP A 394 -5.58 11.31 -12.17
C TRP A 394 -6.80 11.56 -13.08
N VAL A 395 -6.63 11.48 -14.41
CA VAL A 395 -7.75 11.55 -15.36
C VAL A 395 -8.56 10.26 -15.45
N LEU A 396 -8.04 9.14 -14.93
CA LEU A 396 -8.71 7.83 -14.96
C LEU A 396 -9.65 7.70 -13.76
N GLY A 397 -10.97 7.83 -14.00
CA GLY A 397 -12.00 7.82 -12.97
C GLY A 397 -12.34 6.44 -12.41
N ASP A 398 -13.10 6.41 -11.31
CA ASP A 398 -13.48 5.17 -10.60
C ASP A 398 -14.15 4.08 -11.48
N GLU A 399 -14.80 4.46 -12.59
CA GLU A 399 -15.44 3.52 -13.54
C GLU A 399 -14.52 3.05 -14.68
N PHE A 400 -13.31 3.61 -14.81
CA PHE A 400 -12.38 3.24 -15.88
C PHE A 400 -12.06 1.73 -15.84
N LEU A 401 -11.81 1.17 -14.65
CA LEU A 401 -11.59 -0.28 -14.50
C LEU A 401 -12.85 -1.14 -14.73
N SER A 402 -14.05 -0.60 -14.51
CA SER A 402 -15.31 -1.26 -14.90
C SER A 402 -15.37 -1.44 -16.42
N PHE A 403 -15.05 -0.38 -17.17
CA PHE A 403 -14.95 -0.41 -18.64
C PHE A 403 -13.88 -1.40 -19.12
N ILE A 404 -12.66 -1.33 -18.59
CA ILE A 404 -11.57 -2.27 -18.93
C ILE A 404 -12.00 -3.72 -18.62
N GLY A 405 -12.59 -3.97 -17.45
CA GLY A 405 -13.08 -5.28 -17.04
C GLY A 405 -14.15 -5.83 -17.98
N ARG A 406 -15.07 -4.99 -18.46
CA ARG A 406 -16.06 -5.37 -19.48
C ARG A 406 -15.43 -5.72 -20.82
N ILE A 407 -14.50 -4.91 -21.34
CA ILE A 407 -13.79 -5.21 -22.59
C ILE A 407 -13.04 -6.55 -22.51
N LEU A 408 -12.41 -6.85 -21.36
CA LEU A 408 -11.70 -8.10 -21.15
C LEU A 408 -12.63 -9.31 -20.96
N SER A 409 -13.75 -9.17 -20.24
CA SER A 409 -14.59 -10.31 -19.81
C SER A 409 -15.83 -10.60 -20.65
N ASP A 410 -16.38 -9.63 -21.39
CA ASP A 410 -17.59 -9.83 -22.19
C ASP A 410 -17.29 -10.74 -23.42
N PRO A 411 -17.97 -11.90 -23.57
CA PRO A 411 -17.74 -12.82 -24.69
C PRO A 411 -18.09 -12.26 -26.07
N SER A 412 -18.92 -11.22 -26.16
CA SER A 412 -19.28 -10.57 -27.42
C SER A 412 -18.18 -9.67 -27.99
N ILE A 413 -17.25 -9.21 -27.13
CA ILE A 413 -16.10 -8.41 -27.53
C ILE A 413 -15.09 -9.29 -28.29
N LYS A 414 -14.47 -8.71 -29.33
CA LYS A 414 -13.52 -9.41 -30.19
C LYS A 414 -12.16 -9.51 -29.51
N THR A 415 -11.44 -10.61 -29.76
CA THR A 415 -10.03 -10.78 -29.34
C THR A 415 -9.14 -9.62 -29.79
N SER A 416 -9.34 -9.05 -30.98
CA SER A 416 -8.64 -7.85 -31.44
C SER A 416 -8.73 -6.67 -30.45
N SER A 417 -9.90 -6.51 -29.82
CA SER A 417 -10.19 -5.41 -28.89
C SER A 417 -9.63 -5.70 -27.49
N ARG A 418 -9.63 -6.98 -27.06
CA ARG A 418 -8.91 -7.41 -25.84
C ARG A 418 -7.40 -7.21 -25.97
N CYS A 419 -6.82 -7.64 -27.08
CA CYS A 419 -5.40 -7.38 -27.36
C CYS A 419 -5.10 -5.88 -27.44
N GLY A 420 -5.98 -5.09 -28.06
CA GLY A 420 -5.86 -3.62 -28.11
C GLY A 420 -5.81 -2.99 -26.71
N VAL A 421 -6.77 -3.31 -25.83
CA VAL A 421 -6.78 -2.75 -24.47
C VAL A 421 -5.58 -3.21 -23.64
N LEU A 422 -5.14 -4.47 -23.79
CA LEU A 422 -3.96 -4.99 -23.11
C LEU A 422 -2.67 -4.29 -23.58
N ARG A 423 -2.54 -3.94 -24.87
CA ARG A 423 -1.38 -3.16 -25.36
C ARG A 423 -1.45 -1.68 -24.95
N CYS A 424 -2.63 -1.07 -24.88
CA CYS A 424 -2.82 0.24 -24.22
C CYS A 424 -2.39 0.21 -22.74
N LEU A 425 -2.69 -0.87 -22.02
CA LEU A 425 -2.24 -1.08 -20.64
C LEU A 425 -0.73 -1.37 -20.56
N ALA A 426 -0.14 -2.05 -21.55
CA ALA A 426 1.30 -2.27 -21.63
C ALA A 426 2.11 -0.99 -21.92
N ALA A 427 1.55 -0.04 -22.67
CA ALA A 427 2.10 1.30 -22.81
C ALA A 427 1.90 2.11 -21.50
N SER A 428 0.71 2.05 -20.91
CA SER A 428 0.40 2.64 -19.59
C SER A 428 1.37 2.19 -18.49
N ALA A 429 1.78 0.92 -18.51
CA ALA A 429 2.67 0.30 -17.52
C ALA A 429 4.08 0.91 -17.46
N LEU A 430 4.51 1.62 -18.50
CA LEU A 430 5.81 2.30 -18.57
C LEU A 430 5.78 3.73 -18.00
N LYS A 431 4.63 4.23 -17.54
CA LYS A 431 4.51 5.51 -16.83
C LYS A 431 4.72 5.34 -15.33
N ASP A 432 5.27 6.37 -14.68
CA ASP A 432 5.59 6.37 -13.24
C ASP A 432 4.35 6.39 -12.32
N ASP A 433 3.23 6.93 -12.80
CA ASP A 433 1.99 7.14 -12.04
C ASP A 433 0.98 5.98 -12.17
N VAL A 434 1.25 4.98 -13.02
CA VAL A 434 0.34 3.85 -13.28
C VAL A 434 -0.04 3.05 -12.02
N SER A 435 0.77 3.10 -10.96
CA SER A 435 0.45 2.47 -9.67
C SER A 435 -0.83 3.00 -9.02
N LEU A 436 -1.23 4.25 -9.30
CA LEU A 436 -2.49 4.82 -8.83
C LEU A 436 -3.70 4.12 -9.46
N LEU A 437 -3.64 3.82 -10.76
CA LEU A 437 -4.63 2.99 -11.46
C LEU A 437 -4.67 1.57 -10.87
N LEU A 438 -3.50 0.93 -10.72
CA LEU A 438 -3.41 -0.44 -10.21
C LEU A 438 -3.98 -0.60 -8.80
N HIS A 439 -3.86 0.41 -7.94
CA HIS A 439 -4.46 0.39 -6.60
C HIS A 439 -5.99 0.46 -6.60
N GLN A 440 -6.64 0.96 -7.67
CA GLN A 440 -8.10 0.90 -7.83
C GLN A 440 -8.60 -0.52 -8.11
N ASP A 441 -7.80 -1.39 -8.76
CA ASP A 441 -8.18 -2.77 -9.13
C ASP A 441 -8.53 -3.64 -7.90
N ARG A 442 -8.16 -3.21 -6.69
CA ARG A 442 -8.55 -3.82 -5.41
C ARG A 442 -10.08 -3.91 -5.17
N ARG A 443 -10.92 -3.23 -5.96
CA ARG A 443 -12.39 -3.32 -5.84
C ARG A 443 -13.00 -4.44 -6.67
N GLN A 444 -12.46 -4.73 -7.86
CA GLN A 444 -13.07 -5.61 -8.86
C GLN A 444 -12.15 -6.75 -9.32
N HIS A 445 -10.83 -6.60 -9.15
CA HIS A 445 -9.79 -7.48 -9.67
C HIS A 445 -9.98 -7.79 -11.16
N ALA A 446 -10.32 -6.77 -11.95
CA ALA A 446 -10.61 -6.88 -13.37
C ALA A 446 -9.37 -7.31 -14.14
N LEU A 447 -8.21 -6.70 -13.83
CA LEU A 447 -6.94 -7.01 -14.49
C LEU A 447 -6.44 -8.40 -14.10
N LEU A 448 -6.36 -8.69 -12.79
CA LEU A 448 -5.78 -9.95 -12.30
C LEU A 448 -6.74 -11.14 -12.40
N GLY A 449 -8.06 -10.92 -12.35
CA GLY A 449 -9.05 -11.97 -12.59
C GLY A 449 -9.08 -12.44 -14.05
N TYR A 450 -8.85 -11.52 -14.99
CA TYR A 450 -8.59 -11.87 -16.38
C TYR A 450 -7.22 -12.58 -16.52
N ALA A 451 -6.16 -12.03 -15.90
CA ALA A 451 -4.83 -12.63 -15.96
C ALA A 451 -4.75 -14.05 -15.35
N HIS A 452 -5.52 -14.33 -14.31
CA HIS A 452 -5.64 -15.68 -13.74
C HIS A 452 -6.19 -16.70 -14.75
N SER A 453 -6.90 -16.25 -15.79
CA SER A 453 -7.51 -17.09 -16.83
C SER A 453 -6.60 -17.38 -18.02
N ILE A 454 -5.30 -16.99 -17.95
CA ILE A 454 -4.26 -17.08 -19.00
C ILE A 454 -4.26 -18.40 -19.80
N ASP A 455 -4.44 -19.52 -19.12
CA ASP A 455 -4.47 -20.90 -19.66
C ASP A 455 -5.67 -21.18 -20.57
N MET A 456 -6.72 -20.35 -20.48
CA MET A 456 -7.92 -20.42 -21.31
C MET A 456 -8.00 -19.28 -22.34
N LEU A 457 -7.04 -18.35 -22.37
CA LEU A 457 -7.03 -17.22 -23.31
C LEU A 457 -6.47 -17.64 -24.69
N PRO A 458 -6.96 -17.03 -25.80
CA PRO A 458 -6.31 -17.12 -27.11
C PRO A 458 -4.84 -16.66 -27.06
N LEU A 459 -3.97 -17.25 -27.89
CA LEU A 459 -2.52 -16.95 -27.87
C LEU A 459 -2.19 -15.46 -28.05
N ASP A 460 -2.98 -14.72 -28.81
CA ASP A 460 -2.77 -13.27 -29.01
C ASP A 460 -3.15 -12.44 -27.79
N GLU A 461 -4.13 -12.91 -27.01
CA GLU A 461 -4.50 -12.33 -25.71
C GLU A 461 -3.42 -12.66 -24.67
N GLN A 462 -2.88 -13.89 -24.67
CA GLN A 462 -1.73 -14.28 -23.84
C GLN A 462 -0.49 -13.43 -24.13
N ARG A 463 -0.19 -13.15 -25.41
CA ARG A 463 0.92 -12.29 -25.85
C ARG A 463 0.77 -10.87 -25.30
N ALA A 464 -0.39 -10.25 -25.48
CA ALA A 464 -0.63 -8.88 -25.03
C ALA A 464 -0.63 -8.76 -23.49
N LEU A 465 -1.13 -9.78 -22.79
CA LEU A 465 -1.09 -9.87 -21.33
C LEU A 465 0.35 -10.07 -20.79
N GLY A 466 1.14 -10.97 -21.41
CA GLY A 466 2.54 -11.18 -21.05
C GLY A 466 3.38 -9.91 -21.22
N LEU A 467 3.17 -9.17 -22.32
CA LEU A 467 3.76 -7.86 -22.58
C LEU A 467 3.40 -6.83 -21.51
N PHE A 468 2.11 -6.71 -21.15
CA PHE A 468 1.64 -5.83 -20.08
C PHE A 468 2.30 -6.17 -18.73
N MET A 469 2.29 -7.44 -18.32
CA MET A 469 2.85 -7.85 -17.04
C MET A 469 4.38 -7.76 -16.99
N CYS A 470 5.09 -7.85 -18.13
CA CYS A 470 6.51 -7.52 -18.18
C CYS A 470 6.75 -6.03 -17.93
N ASN A 471 6.04 -5.14 -18.64
CA ASN A 471 6.24 -3.69 -18.54
C ASN A 471 5.92 -3.13 -17.15
N LEU A 472 5.01 -3.77 -16.40
CA LEU A 472 4.73 -3.43 -15.00
C LEU A 472 5.95 -3.56 -14.06
N PHE A 473 7.03 -4.23 -14.47
CA PHE A 473 8.28 -4.26 -13.70
C PHE A 473 9.20 -3.05 -13.89
N GLU A 474 8.90 -2.13 -14.81
CA GLU A 474 9.66 -0.88 -15.00
C GLU A 474 9.70 -0.06 -13.71
N ASN A 475 8.57 0.02 -13.01
CA ASN A 475 8.42 0.83 -11.81
C ASN A 475 8.28 0.02 -10.51
N THR A 476 8.85 0.58 -9.43
CA THR A 476 8.96 -0.07 -8.12
C THR A 476 7.57 -0.43 -7.58
N SER A 477 6.64 0.53 -7.55
CA SER A 477 5.29 0.35 -7.01
C SER A 477 4.40 -0.57 -7.85
N SER A 478 4.52 -0.57 -9.18
CA SER A 478 3.80 -1.50 -10.06
C SER A 478 4.32 -2.94 -9.94
N SER A 479 5.64 -3.12 -9.79
CA SER A 479 6.23 -4.44 -9.49
C SER A 479 5.79 -4.98 -8.12
N GLU A 480 5.62 -4.09 -7.13
CA GLU A 480 5.11 -4.44 -5.79
C GLU A 480 3.61 -4.73 -5.78
N TRP A 481 2.84 -4.10 -6.67
CA TRP A 481 1.45 -4.49 -6.92
C TRP A 481 1.36 -5.89 -7.54
N LEU A 482 2.19 -6.23 -8.54
CA LEU A 482 2.21 -7.59 -9.10
C LEU A 482 2.62 -8.65 -8.07
N LEU A 483 3.58 -8.33 -7.20
CA LEU A 483 4.10 -9.25 -6.18
C LEU A 483 3.36 -9.14 -4.83
N TYR A 484 2.20 -8.48 -4.80
CA TYR A 484 1.43 -8.29 -3.58
C TYR A 484 0.85 -9.62 -3.05
N ILE A 485 1.16 -9.94 -1.80
CA ILE A 485 0.92 -11.27 -1.22
C ILE A 485 -0.45 -11.46 -0.57
N SER A 486 -1.18 -10.38 -0.24
CA SER A 486 -2.49 -10.52 0.42
C SER A 486 -3.50 -11.20 -0.48
N GLU A 487 -4.27 -12.12 0.09
CA GLU A 487 -5.28 -12.86 -0.66
C GLU A 487 -6.58 -12.06 -0.89
N TRP A 488 -7.24 -12.36 -2.00
CA TRP A 488 -8.54 -11.86 -2.44
C TRP A 488 -9.34 -13.00 -3.09
N GLU A 489 -10.66 -12.89 -3.08
CA GLU A 489 -11.52 -13.94 -3.65
C GLU A 489 -11.86 -13.66 -5.11
N PHE A 490 -11.70 -14.67 -5.96
CA PHE A 490 -12.16 -14.66 -7.34
C PHE A 490 -12.97 -15.91 -7.66
N LYS A 491 -14.27 -15.74 -7.93
CA LYS A 491 -15.18 -16.84 -8.31
C LYS A 491 -15.18 -18.01 -7.32
N GLY A 492 -15.03 -17.74 -6.01
CA GLY A 492 -14.94 -18.75 -4.96
C GLY A 492 -13.53 -19.33 -4.71
N VAL A 493 -12.49 -18.80 -5.34
CA VAL A 493 -11.09 -19.22 -5.16
C VAL A 493 -10.29 -18.10 -4.50
N ALA A 494 -9.52 -18.41 -3.45
CA ALA A 494 -8.54 -17.49 -2.89
C ALA A 494 -7.31 -17.38 -3.81
N LEU A 495 -7.05 -16.16 -4.30
CA LEU A 495 -5.92 -15.79 -5.14
C LEU A 495 -5.09 -14.70 -4.44
N SER A 496 -3.86 -14.50 -4.89
CA SER A 496 -3.08 -13.29 -4.59
C SER A 496 -2.35 -12.82 -5.85
N ASN A 497 -1.91 -11.56 -5.87
CA ASN A 497 -1.32 -10.96 -7.08
C ASN A 497 -0.06 -11.74 -7.49
N ILE A 498 0.76 -12.15 -6.51
CA ILE A 498 1.96 -12.96 -6.78
C ILE A 498 1.62 -14.34 -7.34
N ARG A 499 0.55 -15.00 -6.88
CA ARG A 499 0.13 -16.32 -7.40
C ARG A 499 -0.42 -16.23 -8.83
N VAL A 500 -1.14 -15.15 -9.16
CA VAL A 500 -1.56 -14.86 -10.55
C VAL A 500 -0.35 -14.56 -11.43
N THR A 501 0.59 -13.74 -10.95
CA THR A 501 1.84 -13.42 -11.67
C THR A 501 2.70 -14.66 -11.92
N THR A 502 2.77 -15.56 -10.96
CA THR A 502 3.43 -16.87 -11.08
C THR A 502 2.74 -17.74 -12.13
N LYS A 503 1.41 -17.88 -12.08
CA LYS A 503 0.65 -18.64 -13.10
C LYS A 503 0.90 -18.11 -14.51
N VAL A 504 0.88 -16.80 -14.73
CA VAL A 504 1.18 -16.21 -16.06
C VAL A 504 2.63 -16.46 -16.45
N CYS A 505 3.59 -16.26 -15.55
CA CYS A 505 5.00 -16.53 -15.79
C CYS A 505 5.25 -17.99 -16.24
N VAL A 506 4.68 -18.96 -15.52
CA VAL A 506 4.80 -20.39 -15.81
C VAL A 506 4.15 -20.74 -17.15
N GLN A 507 2.91 -20.28 -17.40
CA GLN A 507 2.18 -20.57 -18.64
C GLN A 507 2.86 -19.96 -19.88
N CYS A 508 3.33 -18.71 -19.81
CA CYS A 508 4.10 -18.11 -20.88
C CYS A 508 5.42 -18.85 -21.12
N MET A 509 6.13 -19.22 -20.05
CA MET A 509 7.44 -19.88 -20.14
C MET A 509 7.36 -21.33 -20.68
N LEU A 510 6.33 -22.09 -20.32
CA LEU A 510 6.16 -23.48 -20.76
C LEU A 510 5.35 -23.62 -22.07
N SER A 511 4.89 -22.52 -22.65
CA SER A 511 4.20 -22.50 -23.95
C SER A 511 5.07 -23.06 -25.08
N ASP A 512 4.46 -23.62 -26.12
CA ASP A 512 5.16 -23.99 -27.36
C ASP A 512 5.57 -22.78 -28.21
N GLN A 513 5.00 -21.59 -27.94
CA GLN A 513 5.26 -20.38 -28.73
C GLN A 513 6.49 -19.64 -28.22
N THR A 514 7.49 -19.41 -29.08
CA THR A 514 8.79 -18.79 -28.71
C THR A 514 8.66 -17.35 -28.21
N ASP A 515 7.66 -16.62 -28.68
CA ASP A 515 7.33 -15.26 -28.23
C ASP A 515 6.66 -15.22 -26.85
N LEU A 516 5.86 -16.23 -26.50
CA LEU A 516 5.41 -16.42 -25.11
C LEU A 516 6.56 -16.80 -24.19
N ARG A 517 7.55 -17.60 -24.65
CA ARG A 517 8.78 -17.89 -23.87
C ARG A 517 9.63 -16.66 -23.60
N GLU A 518 9.65 -15.70 -24.52
CA GLU A 518 10.32 -14.39 -24.33
C GLU A 518 9.72 -13.63 -23.14
N PHE A 519 8.39 -13.51 -23.08
CA PHE A 519 7.70 -12.90 -21.93
C PHE A 519 7.81 -13.75 -20.65
N GLY A 520 7.70 -15.08 -20.74
CA GLY A 520 7.79 -15.98 -19.59
C GLY A 520 9.16 -15.95 -18.91
N THR A 521 10.25 -15.94 -19.69
CA THR A 521 11.61 -15.83 -19.14
C THR A 521 11.94 -14.41 -18.67
N ALA A 522 11.35 -13.38 -19.28
CA ALA A 522 11.42 -12.00 -18.77
C ALA A 522 10.72 -11.86 -17.41
N LEU A 523 9.49 -12.39 -17.26
CA LEU A 523 8.77 -12.44 -15.99
C LEU A 523 9.56 -13.21 -14.93
N LEU A 524 10.04 -14.42 -15.23
CA LEU A 524 10.84 -15.23 -14.32
C LEU A 524 12.07 -14.46 -13.82
N TYR A 525 12.80 -13.83 -14.75
CA TYR A 525 13.95 -12.98 -14.42
C TYR A 525 13.54 -11.79 -13.54
N ASN A 526 12.47 -11.08 -13.89
CA ASN A 526 12.02 -9.88 -13.19
C ASN A 526 11.55 -10.16 -11.76
N ILE A 527 10.81 -11.25 -11.56
CA ILE A 527 10.35 -11.74 -10.26
C ILE A 527 11.57 -12.10 -9.40
N ALA A 528 12.47 -12.95 -9.92
CA ALA A 528 13.67 -13.38 -9.20
C ALA A 528 14.68 -12.23 -8.97
N SER A 529 14.61 -11.14 -9.75
CA SER A 529 15.42 -9.92 -9.56
C SER A 529 14.85 -8.97 -8.49
N LYS A 530 13.67 -9.22 -7.92
CA LYS A 530 13.10 -8.38 -6.85
C LYS A 530 13.47 -8.98 -5.48
N GLU A 531 14.01 -8.15 -4.58
CA GLU A 531 14.13 -8.52 -3.17
C GLU A 531 12.75 -8.63 -2.52
N VAL A 532 12.21 -9.85 -2.44
CA VAL A 532 10.96 -10.16 -1.73
C VAL A 532 11.30 -10.78 -0.38
N LYS A 533 10.86 -10.16 0.72
CA LYS A 533 11.25 -10.51 2.11
C LYS A 533 10.15 -11.28 2.86
N THR A 534 9.44 -12.18 2.19
CA THR A 534 8.18 -12.77 2.71
C THR A 534 8.10 -14.27 2.50
N VAL A 535 7.59 -15.02 3.49
CA VAL A 535 7.48 -16.49 3.49
C VAL A 535 6.69 -17.04 2.28
N VAL A 536 5.69 -16.31 1.79
CA VAL A 536 4.91 -16.65 0.56
C VAL A 536 5.81 -16.81 -0.68
N PHE A 537 7.03 -16.29 -0.65
CA PHE A 537 8.00 -16.42 -1.74
C PHE A 537 8.62 -17.82 -1.84
N ASP A 538 8.57 -18.69 -0.81
CA ASP A 538 9.15 -20.04 -0.88
C ASP A 538 8.35 -20.98 -1.79
N GLU A 539 7.02 -21.06 -1.63
CA GLU A 539 6.15 -21.84 -2.54
C GLU A 539 6.29 -21.34 -4.00
N VAL A 540 6.36 -20.02 -4.18
CA VAL A 540 6.57 -19.36 -5.47
C VAL A 540 7.97 -19.65 -6.03
N CYS A 541 9.01 -19.72 -5.19
CA CYS A 541 10.36 -20.12 -5.59
C CYS A 541 10.37 -21.56 -6.11
N VAL A 542 9.66 -22.48 -5.46
CA VAL A 542 9.54 -23.88 -5.87
C VAL A 542 8.79 -24.00 -7.21
N GLU A 543 7.65 -23.34 -7.37
CA GLU A 543 6.87 -23.37 -8.63
C GLU A 543 7.66 -22.78 -9.81
N LEU A 544 8.29 -21.61 -9.61
CA LEU A 544 9.12 -20.96 -10.62
C LEU A 544 10.39 -21.77 -10.94
N ALA A 545 11.05 -22.38 -9.95
CA ALA A 545 12.23 -23.20 -10.18
C ALA A 545 11.91 -24.51 -10.92
N MET A 546 10.78 -25.15 -10.61
CA MET A 546 10.30 -26.32 -11.35
C MET A 546 10.04 -26.00 -12.82
N ALA A 547 9.32 -24.92 -13.10
CA ALA A 547 9.06 -24.49 -14.48
C ALA A 547 10.34 -24.02 -15.20
N ALA A 548 11.26 -23.39 -14.48
CA ALA A 548 12.57 -23.00 -15.01
C ALA A 548 13.42 -24.23 -15.42
N LEU A 549 13.50 -25.25 -14.56
CA LEU A 549 14.20 -26.51 -14.85
C LEU A 549 13.55 -27.23 -16.05
N GLN A 550 12.22 -27.31 -16.09
CA GLN A 550 11.50 -27.87 -17.23
C GLN A 550 11.78 -27.09 -18.53
N LEU A 551 11.89 -25.76 -18.50
CA LEU A 551 12.29 -25.00 -19.71
C LEU A 551 13.66 -25.43 -20.22
N THR A 552 14.66 -25.59 -19.33
CA THR A 552 16.03 -25.92 -19.75
C THR A 552 16.12 -27.25 -20.51
N GLN A 553 15.23 -28.21 -20.22
CA GLN A 553 15.12 -29.50 -20.90
C GLN A 553 14.81 -29.39 -22.40
N TYR A 554 14.26 -28.26 -22.87
CA TYR A 554 13.95 -28.02 -24.29
C TYR A 554 15.09 -27.35 -25.09
N GLU A 555 16.30 -27.25 -24.53
CA GLU A 555 17.44 -26.49 -25.10
C GLU A 555 17.05 -25.07 -25.59
N PRO A 556 16.60 -24.18 -24.68
CA PRO A 556 16.14 -22.85 -25.03
C PRO A 556 17.27 -21.97 -25.61
N ALA A 557 16.88 -20.91 -26.33
CA ALA A 557 17.81 -19.93 -26.89
C ALA A 557 18.70 -19.29 -25.79
N GLU A 558 19.90 -18.85 -26.15
CA GLU A 558 20.93 -18.44 -25.15
C GLU A 558 20.46 -17.31 -24.22
N GLU A 559 19.68 -16.35 -24.71
CA GLU A 559 19.05 -15.29 -23.90
C GLU A 559 18.03 -15.84 -22.90
N HIS A 560 17.16 -16.76 -23.34
CA HIS A 560 16.17 -17.43 -22.49
C HIS A 560 16.87 -18.28 -21.43
N LEU A 561 17.87 -19.07 -21.84
CA LEU A 561 18.68 -19.91 -20.96
C LEU A 561 19.43 -19.08 -19.92
N TRP A 562 20.02 -17.94 -20.30
CA TRP A 562 20.67 -17.02 -19.37
C TRP A 562 19.69 -16.42 -18.37
N ARG A 563 18.52 -15.93 -18.80
CA ARG A 563 17.49 -15.40 -17.89
C ARG A 563 17.05 -16.45 -16.87
N THR A 564 16.75 -17.66 -17.35
CA THR A 564 16.30 -18.80 -16.54
C THR A 564 17.37 -19.27 -15.54
N LEU A 565 18.64 -19.36 -15.96
CA LEU A 565 19.74 -19.69 -15.05
C LEU A 565 20.04 -18.57 -14.05
N THR A 566 19.95 -17.30 -14.45
CA THR A 566 20.10 -16.16 -13.51
C THR A 566 18.97 -16.14 -12.47
N ALA A 567 17.74 -16.46 -12.89
CA ALA A 567 16.62 -16.61 -11.97
C ALA A 567 16.85 -17.79 -11.00
N LEU A 568 17.16 -18.98 -11.50
CA LEU A 568 17.50 -20.15 -10.65
C LEU A 568 18.64 -19.84 -9.67
N ALA A 569 19.68 -19.11 -10.10
CA ALA A 569 20.78 -18.67 -9.24
C ALA A 569 20.35 -17.76 -8.09
N ARG A 570 19.29 -16.95 -8.26
CA ARG A 570 18.71 -16.12 -7.19
C ARG A 570 17.66 -16.88 -6.36
N LEU A 571 16.80 -17.68 -6.98
CA LEU A 571 15.83 -18.53 -6.27
C LEU A 571 16.55 -19.52 -5.32
N ALA A 572 17.70 -20.07 -5.72
CA ALA A 572 18.61 -20.89 -4.89
C ALA A 572 19.35 -20.11 -3.77
N GLN A 573 19.22 -18.78 -3.72
CA GLN A 573 19.67 -17.95 -2.61
C GLN A 573 18.54 -17.62 -1.63
N HIS A 574 17.31 -17.47 -2.12
CA HIS A 574 16.14 -17.14 -1.32
C HIS A 574 15.50 -18.36 -0.64
N SER A 575 15.39 -19.49 -1.35
CA SER A 575 14.77 -20.72 -0.85
C SER A 575 15.76 -21.86 -0.63
N SER A 576 15.58 -22.63 0.45
CA SER A 576 16.40 -23.82 0.77
C SER A 576 16.00 -25.09 0.00
N GLU A 577 14.83 -25.10 -0.65
CA GLU A 577 14.36 -26.25 -1.43
C GLU A 577 14.88 -26.24 -2.86
N VAL A 578 14.99 -25.04 -3.47
CA VAL A 578 15.43 -24.87 -4.87
C VAL A 578 16.78 -25.54 -5.19
N PRO A 579 17.84 -25.49 -4.35
CA PRO A 579 19.07 -26.25 -4.61
C PRO A 579 18.86 -27.77 -4.67
N GLN A 580 17.91 -28.31 -3.90
CA GLN A 580 17.58 -29.73 -3.89
C GLN A 580 16.79 -30.13 -5.14
N LEU A 581 15.86 -29.28 -5.58
CA LEU A 581 15.13 -29.45 -6.84
C LEU A 581 16.08 -29.46 -8.05
N ILE A 582 17.06 -28.56 -8.09
CA ILE A 582 18.10 -28.52 -9.13
C ILE A 582 18.91 -29.83 -9.14
N ALA A 583 19.24 -30.39 -7.98
CA ALA A 583 19.97 -31.66 -7.88
C ALA A 583 19.16 -32.90 -8.33
N ILE A 584 17.84 -32.89 -8.10
CA ILE A 584 16.97 -34.06 -8.29
C ILE A 584 16.29 -34.09 -9.66
N VAL A 585 15.79 -32.94 -10.13
CA VAL A 585 14.95 -32.84 -11.34
C VAL A 585 15.83 -32.65 -12.58
N GLY A 586 16.83 -31.77 -12.48
CA GLY A 586 17.80 -31.50 -13.53
C GLY A 586 17.22 -30.97 -14.86
N PRO A 587 18.04 -30.93 -15.93
CA PRO A 587 19.42 -31.41 -16.01
C PRO A 587 20.41 -30.61 -15.16
N ASP A 588 21.59 -31.18 -14.90
CA ASP A 588 22.70 -30.49 -14.22
C ASP A 588 23.03 -29.17 -14.98
N PRO A 589 22.97 -28.00 -14.32
CA PRO A 589 23.32 -26.71 -14.94
C PRO A 589 24.69 -26.71 -15.62
N SER A 590 25.63 -27.53 -15.13
CA SER A 590 26.96 -27.72 -15.71
C SER A 590 26.96 -28.25 -17.14
N SER A 591 25.87 -28.86 -17.59
CA SER A 591 25.69 -29.32 -18.98
C SER A 591 25.59 -28.17 -20.00
N TYR A 592 25.27 -26.95 -19.56
CA TYR A 592 25.18 -25.75 -20.39
C TYR A 592 26.48 -24.92 -20.46
N ARG A 593 27.56 -25.39 -19.84
CA ARG A 593 28.84 -24.65 -19.81
C ARG A 593 29.40 -24.40 -21.20
N GLY A 594 30.01 -23.23 -21.38
CA GLY A 594 30.56 -22.78 -22.67
C GLY A 594 29.53 -22.31 -23.69
N ARG A 595 28.22 -22.26 -23.36
CA ARG A 595 27.20 -21.59 -24.21
C ARG A 595 27.45 -20.07 -24.25
N SER A 596 27.76 -19.45 -23.12
CA SER A 596 28.26 -18.07 -23.03
C SER A 596 28.92 -17.80 -21.66
N PRO A 597 29.81 -16.80 -21.53
CA PRO A 597 30.46 -16.47 -20.25
C PRO A 597 29.47 -16.07 -19.15
N ARG A 598 28.37 -15.39 -19.52
CA ARG A 598 27.30 -15.01 -18.58
C ARG A 598 26.51 -16.22 -18.07
N ILE A 599 26.39 -17.28 -18.87
CA ILE A 599 25.80 -18.56 -18.45
C ILE A 599 26.76 -19.31 -17.51
N ASP A 600 28.06 -19.37 -17.86
CA ASP A 600 29.08 -20.01 -17.02
C ASP A 600 29.14 -19.41 -15.60
N GLU A 601 28.98 -18.08 -15.48
CA GLU A 601 28.90 -17.38 -14.19
C GLU A 601 27.68 -17.79 -13.35
N GLN A 602 26.48 -17.90 -13.95
CA GLN A 602 25.29 -18.33 -13.20
C GLN A 602 25.37 -19.79 -12.77
N ILE A 603 25.95 -20.66 -13.61
CA ILE A 603 26.26 -22.05 -13.24
C ILE A 603 27.23 -22.07 -12.05
N ASP A 604 28.26 -21.21 -12.04
CA ASP A 604 29.19 -21.08 -10.91
C ASP A 604 28.52 -20.52 -9.64
N ILE A 605 27.40 -19.81 -9.73
CA ILE A 605 26.61 -19.39 -8.56
C ILE A 605 25.73 -20.55 -8.06
N ILE A 606 25.00 -21.22 -8.96
CA ILE A 606 24.14 -22.37 -8.62
C ILE A 606 24.97 -23.51 -8.00
N MET A 607 26.10 -23.87 -8.60
CA MET A 607 26.95 -24.98 -8.14
C MET A 607 27.76 -24.67 -6.87
N LYS A 608 27.55 -23.50 -6.24
CA LYS A 608 27.97 -23.21 -4.84
C LYS A 608 26.87 -23.55 -3.81
N LYS A 609 25.62 -23.67 -4.24
CA LYS A 609 24.43 -23.95 -3.40
C LYS A 609 23.96 -25.40 -3.45
N VAL A 610 24.24 -26.11 -4.55
CA VAL A 610 23.80 -27.49 -4.84
C VAL A 610 24.75 -28.57 -4.26
N LYS A 611 25.59 -28.22 -3.27
CA LYS A 611 26.67 -29.08 -2.74
C LYS A 611 26.43 -29.52 -1.30
#